data_AF-A0A6A2YTS9-F1
#
_entry.id   AF-A0A6A2YTS9-F1
#
_cell.length_a   1.000
_cell.length_b   1.000
_cell.length_c   1.000
_cell.angle_alpha   90.00
_cell.angle_beta   90.00
_cell.angle_gamma   90.00
#
_symmetry.space_group_name_H-M   'P 1'
#
loop_
_entity.id
_entity.type
_entity.pdbx_description
1 polymer ?
#
loop_
_entity_poly.entity_id
_entity_poly.type
_entity_poly.pdbx_seq_one_letter_code
_entity_poly.pdbx_strand_id
1 'polypeptide(L)'
;MANHSNGNSNHTESSFKIPPIKFTKLFINGDFVDSVSGKTLDTIDPRTGEVITKVSLGDAEDIDLAVKAARQAFDHGPWPRMSGSERGLIMLKFADLIEKNADELAALDAVNGGKVFALCKVIDVAEASKALRYYAGAADKIHGTVLKLSKGLHGYTLREPIGVVGSIIPWNFPTVMFFMKTAPALAAGCTIVLKPAEQTPLSALYYAHLAKLAGVPDGVLNVVNGHGHTTGAAISSHMDIDKVTFTGSTEVGRKIMTAAAASNLKPVSLELGGKSPLLIFDDADIDQAAEIAFRALFFNKGEICVASSRVFVQEGIYEKIEKKLIEKAKATVVGDPFDPKVHQGPQTDKKQFEKILSYIELGKREGATLLTGGNRVGQKGYYIEPTIFANVKDDMTIAREEIFGPVMSLMKFRTMEEVIKRANDTTYGLAAGIITKNLNVANTVSRSIRAGVIWINCYTAFDVDCPYGGYKMSGFGRDYGLDALNQYLQTKSVVTPVVDSPCTIGSFDEDPDDSTHIYAQNYPTPPGSSSSPTVPSILLASHPSTPGPTPPVPPLRRASWRKSPAPRLSCWIQRRISSPSGLLHPTGELDSRPLDRGDPWTWASTCGAQRTPSPNSRLHRIC
;
A
#
# COMPACT_ATOMS: atom_id res chain seq x y z
N MET A 1 -37.71 10.72 58.98
CA MET A 1 -38.75 11.09 58.01
C MET A 1 -38.05 11.86 56.89
N ALA A 2 -37.50 11.15 55.91
CA ALA A 2 -38.15 10.85 54.63
C ALA A 2 -38.46 12.12 53.81
N ASN A 3 -37.63 12.38 52.80
CA ASN A 3 -38.14 12.55 51.44
C ASN A 3 -37.01 12.39 50.41
N HIS A 4 -37.11 11.30 49.66
CA HIS A 4 -36.38 11.02 48.43
C HIS A 4 -36.90 11.91 47.30
N SER A 5 -36.00 12.59 46.59
CA SER A 5 -36.25 13.09 45.24
C SER A 5 -35.48 12.24 44.25
N ASN A 6 -36.19 11.31 43.61
CA ASN A 6 -35.71 10.54 42.45
C ASN A 6 -35.52 11.49 41.26
N GLY A 7 -34.28 11.88 41.00
CA GLY A 7 -33.86 12.47 39.73
C GLY A 7 -33.63 11.35 38.72
N ASN A 8 -34.63 11.08 37.91
CA ASN A 8 -34.57 10.14 36.80
C ASN A 8 -33.65 10.72 35.70
N SER A 9 -32.37 10.35 35.69
CA SER A 9 -31.45 10.68 34.60
C SER A 9 -31.71 9.73 33.42
N ASN A 10 -32.56 10.16 32.50
CA ASN A 10 -32.68 9.56 31.18
C ASN A 10 -31.35 9.75 30.42
N HIS A 11 -30.39 8.84 30.63
CA HIS A 11 -29.36 8.57 29.65
C HIS A 11 -30.03 7.92 28.44
N THR A 12 -30.37 8.72 27.43
CA THR A 12 -30.74 8.20 26.11
C THR A 12 -29.49 7.60 25.47
N GLU A 13 -29.18 6.35 25.81
CA GLU A 13 -28.26 5.49 25.07
C GLU A 13 -28.88 5.22 23.69
N SER A 14 -28.57 6.10 22.74
CA SER A 14 -28.69 5.78 21.32
C SER A 14 -27.60 4.75 20.99
N SER A 15 -27.82 3.48 21.34
CA SER A 15 -26.92 2.40 20.93
C SER A 15 -27.05 2.19 19.42
N PHE A 16 -25.96 2.42 18.70
CA PHE A 16 -25.89 2.07 17.28
C PHE A 16 -26.16 0.57 17.15
N LYS A 17 -27.14 0.18 16.33
CA LYS A 17 -27.48 -1.22 16.12
C LYS A 17 -26.58 -1.79 15.02
N ILE A 18 -25.68 -2.68 15.40
CA ILE A 18 -24.83 -3.42 14.45
C ILE A 18 -25.74 -4.18 13.47
N PRO A 19 -25.49 -4.08 12.15
CA PRO A 19 -26.28 -4.80 11.16
C PRO A 19 -26.11 -6.32 11.32
N PRO A 20 -27.12 -7.13 10.97
CA PRO A 20 -27.00 -8.58 10.97
C PRO A 20 -25.85 -9.04 10.07
N ILE A 21 -25.01 -9.95 10.57
CA ILE A 21 -23.91 -10.51 9.77
C ILE A 21 -24.47 -11.51 8.74
N LYS A 22 -24.36 -11.15 7.45
CA LYS A 22 -24.97 -11.91 6.34
C LYS A 22 -24.06 -12.99 5.76
N PHE A 23 -22.75 -12.76 5.76
CA PHE A 23 -21.78 -13.60 5.04
C PHE A 23 -20.72 -14.12 6.01
N THR A 24 -20.67 -15.43 6.18
CA THR A 24 -19.76 -16.10 7.13
C THR A 24 -19.00 -17.29 6.52
N LYS A 25 -19.38 -17.71 5.32
CA LYS A 25 -18.78 -18.83 4.58
C LYS A 25 -17.56 -18.37 3.76
N LEU A 26 -16.78 -19.31 3.23
CA LEU A 26 -15.75 -19.01 2.22
C LEU A 26 -16.45 -18.57 0.93
N PHE A 27 -15.81 -17.73 0.11
CA PHE A 27 -16.31 -17.39 -1.22
C PHE A 27 -15.39 -17.99 -2.29
N ILE A 28 -15.83 -19.06 -2.96
CA ILE A 28 -15.02 -19.79 -3.94
C ILE A 28 -15.87 -20.03 -5.18
N ASN A 29 -15.30 -19.74 -6.35
CA ASN A 29 -15.95 -19.93 -7.64
C ASN A 29 -17.35 -19.28 -7.74
N GLY A 30 -17.49 -18.09 -7.17
CA GLY A 30 -18.75 -17.34 -7.19
C GLY A 30 -19.74 -17.70 -6.08
N ASP A 31 -19.51 -18.75 -5.27
CA ASP A 31 -20.47 -19.21 -4.27
C ASP A 31 -19.93 -19.18 -2.84
N PHE A 32 -20.84 -19.04 -1.88
CA PHE A 32 -20.54 -19.12 -0.46
C PHE A 32 -20.60 -20.57 0.03
N VAL A 33 -19.44 -21.13 0.39
CA VAL A 33 -19.27 -22.55 0.75
C VAL A 33 -18.67 -22.73 2.15
N ASP A 34 -19.04 -23.82 2.83
CA ASP A 34 -18.34 -24.22 4.06
C ASP A 34 -16.91 -24.62 3.75
N SER A 35 -16.03 -24.57 4.77
CA SER A 35 -14.70 -25.15 4.61
C SER A 35 -14.79 -26.67 4.47
N VAL A 36 -13.85 -27.28 3.76
CA VAL A 36 -13.77 -28.74 3.58
C VAL A 36 -13.77 -29.45 4.94
N SER A 37 -13.10 -28.88 5.94
CA SER A 37 -13.04 -29.45 7.29
C SER A 37 -14.30 -29.24 8.13
N GLY A 38 -15.21 -28.35 7.72
CA GLY A 38 -16.37 -27.90 8.50
C GLY A 38 -16.02 -27.08 9.75
N LYS A 39 -14.73 -26.77 9.98
CA LYS A 39 -14.29 -25.98 11.13
C LYS A 39 -14.70 -24.52 10.97
N THR A 40 -14.84 -23.85 12.11
CA THR A 40 -15.16 -22.42 12.18
C THR A 40 -14.17 -21.67 13.06
N LEU A 41 -14.03 -20.37 12.81
CA LEU A 41 -13.28 -19.42 13.60
C LEU A 41 -14.23 -18.40 14.23
N ASP A 42 -14.07 -18.16 15.53
CA ASP A 42 -14.79 -17.09 16.21
C ASP A 42 -14.18 -15.75 15.84
N THR A 43 -15.03 -14.80 15.44
CA THR A 43 -14.63 -13.42 15.23
C THR A 43 -15.09 -12.55 16.41
N ILE A 44 -14.19 -11.73 16.94
CA ILE A 44 -14.33 -11.10 18.26
C ILE A 44 -14.59 -9.60 18.12
N ASP A 45 -15.49 -9.06 18.94
CA ASP A 45 -15.67 -7.61 19.07
C ASP A 45 -14.63 -7.06 20.07
N PRO A 46 -13.68 -6.22 19.65
CA PRO A 46 -12.66 -5.67 20.55
C PRO A 46 -13.20 -4.71 21.62
N ARG A 47 -14.45 -4.24 21.49
CA ARG A 47 -15.13 -3.38 22.47
C ARG A 47 -15.48 -4.15 23.74
N THR A 48 -15.83 -5.43 23.59
CA THR A 48 -16.35 -6.26 24.67
C THR A 48 -15.48 -7.48 24.96
N GLY A 49 -14.75 -7.99 23.98
CA GLY A 49 -14.05 -9.27 24.01
C GLY A 49 -14.97 -10.47 23.71
N GLU A 50 -16.22 -10.21 23.29
CA GLU A 50 -17.24 -11.24 23.03
C GLU A 50 -17.24 -11.65 21.55
N VAL A 51 -17.77 -12.84 21.26
CA VAL A 51 -17.88 -13.35 19.88
C VAL A 51 -18.99 -12.59 19.14
N ILE A 52 -18.67 -12.00 18.00
CA ILE A 52 -19.64 -11.40 17.06
C ILE A 52 -20.40 -12.52 16.34
N THR A 53 -19.65 -13.42 15.70
CA THR A 53 -20.16 -14.57 14.96
C THR A 53 -19.07 -15.60 14.72
N LYS A 54 -19.41 -16.70 14.05
CA LYS A 54 -18.46 -17.71 13.56
C LYS A 54 -18.36 -17.64 12.05
N VAL A 55 -17.14 -17.68 11.51
CA VAL A 55 -16.88 -17.78 10.07
C VAL A 55 -16.24 -19.13 9.73
N SER A 56 -16.41 -19.62 8.51
CA SER A 56 -15.73 -20.84 8.06
C SER A 56 -14.21 -20.69 8.19
N LEU A 57 -13.54 -21.70 8.72
CA LEU A 57 -12.09 -21.73 8.84
C LEU A 57 -11.53 -22.56 7.70
N GLY A 58 -11.05 -21.88 6.66
CA GLY A 58 -10.40 -22.50 5.53
C GLY A 58 -8.98 -22.97 5.85
N ASP A 59 -8.55 -24.03 5.18
CA ASP A 59 -7.19 -24.60 5.29
C ASP A 59 -6.57 -24.79 3.89
N ALA A 60 -5.46 -25.53 3.79
CA ALA A 60 -4.76 -25.78 2.53
C ALA A 60 -5.67 -26.36 1.44
N GLU A 61 -6.57 -27.29 1.78
CA GLU A 61 -7.49 -27.91 0.83
C GLU A 61 -8.48 -26.89 0.23
N ASP A 62 -8.93 -25.93 1.03
CA ASP A 62 -9.80 -24.85 0.56
C ASP A 62 -9.05 -23.86 -0.35
N ILE A 63 -7.76 -23.63 -0.07
CA ILE A 63 -6.88 -22.86 -0.95
C ILE A 63 -6.69 -23.57 -2.29
N ASP A 64 -6.48 -24.87 -2.30
CA ASP A 64 -6.37 -25.65 -3.55
C ASP A 64 -7.64 -25.52 -4.41
N LEU A 65 -8.83 -25.56 -3.79
CA LEU A 65 -10.11 -25.35 -4.48
C LEU A 65 -10.22 -23.93 -5.04
N ALA A 66 -9.85 -22.91 -4.25
CA ALA A 66 -9.86 -21.52 -4.68
C ALA A 66 -8.86 -21.26 -5.82
N VAL A 67 -7.66 -21.84 -5.76
CA VAL A 67 -6.66 -21.71 -6.81
C VAL A 67 -7.10 -22.42 -8.10
N LYS A 68 -7.70 -23.62 -8.00
CA LYS A 68 -8.29 -24.30 -9.17
C LYS A 68 -9.38 -23.45 -9.84
N ALA A 69 -10.26 -22.84 -9.05
CA ALA A 69 -11.28 -21.92 -9.58
C ALA A 69 -10.66 -20.68 -10.24
N ALA A 70 -9.67 -20.06 -9.60
CA ALA A 70 -8.94 -18.91 -10.13
C ALA A 70 -8.18 -19.25 -11.42
N ARG A 71 -7.56 -20.43 -11.48
CA ARG A 71 -6.86 -20.94 -12.66
C ARG A 71 -7.83 -21.20 -13.80
N GLN A 72 -8.96 -21.86 -13.55
CA GLN A 72 -10.00 -22.09 -14.56
C GLN A 72 -10.52 -20.75 -15.12
N ALA A 73 -10.80 -19.78 -14.25
CA ALA A 73 -11.28 -18.46 -14.64
C ALA A 73 -10.24 -17.66 -15.45
N PHE A 74 -8.94 -17.84 -15.17
CA PHE A 74 -7.87 -17.21 -15.91
C PHE A 74 -7.62 -17.92 -17.26
N ASP A 75 -7.32 -19.21 -17.22
CA ASP A 75 -6.89 -19.99 -18.39
C ASP A 75 -8.02 -20.20 -19.40
N HIS A 76 -9.28 -20.19 -18.98
CA HIS A 76 -10.42 -20.49 -19.85
C HIS A 76 -11.60 -19.53 -19.69
N GLY A 77 -11.67 -18.75 -18.61
CA GLY A 77 -12.78 -17.85 -18.33
C GLY A 77 -12.74 -16.52 -19.12
N PRO A 78 -13.83 -15.75 -19.10
CA PRO A 78 -13.94 -14.56 -19.93
C PRO A 78 -13.09 -13.39 -19.43
N TRP A 79 -12.70 -13.34 -18.15
CA TRP A 79 -12.14 -12.16 -17.51
C TRP A 79 -10.83 -11.62 -18.12
N PRO A 80 -9.76 -12.41 -18.30
CA PRO A 80 -8.55 -11.91 -18.97
C PRO A 80 -8.73 -11.67 -20.47
N ARG A 81 -9.85 -12.15 -21.06
CA ARG A 81 -10.18 -12.02 -22.49
C ARG A 81 -11.07 -10.82 -22.78
N MET A 82 -11.78 -10.31 -21.78
CA MET A 82 -12.48 -9.04 -21.87
C MET A 82 -11.49 -7.93 -22.19
N SER A 83 -11.93 -6.96 -22.97
CA SER A 83 -11.21 -5.70 -23.13
C SER A 83 -11.07 -4.99 -21.78
N GLY A 84 -10.07 -4.11 -21.68
CA GLY A 84 -9.88 -3.28 -20.49
C GLY A 84 -11.13 -2.44 -20.16
N SER A 85 -11.85 -1.97 -21.19
CA SER A 85 -13.06 -1.17 -21.02
C SER A 85 -14.23 -1.98 -20.44
N GLU A 86 -14.42 -3.23 -20.88
CA GLU A 86 -15.43 -4.13 -20.29
C GLU A 86 -15.14 -4.43 -18.82
N ARG A 87 -13.89 -4.72 -18.47
CA ARG A 87 -13.47 -4.88 -17.06
C ARG A 87 -13.72 -3.60 -16.26
N GLY A 88 -13.36 -2.46 -16.84
CA GLY A 88 -13.58 -1.13 -16.26
C GLY A 88 -15.05 -0.87 -15.92
N LEU A 89 -15.98 -1.19 -16.82
CA LEU A 89 -17.42 -1.03 -16.57
C LEU A 89 -17.92 -1.87 -15.38
N ILE A 90 -17.46 -3.12 -15.27
CA ILE A 90 -17.80 -3.99 -14.13
C ILE A 90 -17.24 -3.41 -12.82
N MET A 91 -15.99 -2.91 -12.84
CA MET A 91 -15.36 -2.28 -11.68
C MET A 91 -16.06 -0.98 -11.26
N LEU A 92 -16.54 -0.17 -12.20
CA LEU A 92 -17.34 1.03 -11.90
C LEU A 92 -18.66 0.65 -11.20
N LYS A 93 -19.37 -0.36 -11.71
CA LYS A 93 -20.58 -0.87 -11.05
C LYS A 93 -20.28 -1.42 -9.66
N PHE A 94 -19.12 -2.05 -9.46
CA PHE A 94 -18.70 -2.50 -8.14
C PHE A 94 -18.48 -1.30 -7.19
N ALA A 95 -17.82 -0.24 -7.64
CA ALA A 95 -17.65 0.98 -6.85
C ALA A 95 -19.01 1.58 -6.42
N ASP A 96 -19.98 1.64 -7.34
CA ASP A 96 -21.33 2.15 -7.05
C ASP A 96 -22.08 1.28 -6.02
N LEU A 97 -21.87 -0.04 -6.06
CA LEU A 97 -22.45 -0.97 -5.08
C LEU A 97 -21.84 -0.80 -3.70
N ILE A 98 -20.54 -0.53 -3.59
CA ILE A 98 -19.87 -0.23 -2.33
C ILE A 98 -20.49 1.01 -1.69
N GLU A 99 -20.64 2.09 -2.46
CA GLU A 99 -21.21 3.34 -1.95
C GLU A 99 -22.66 3.19 -1.50
N LYS A 100 -23.46 2.42 -2.23
CA LYS A 100 -24.84 2.08 -1.84
C LYS A 100 -24.92 1.31 -0.52
N ASN A 101 -23.87 0.59 -0.13
CA ASN A 101 -23.80 -0.23 1.07
C ASN A 101 -22.84 0.36 2.14
N ALA A 102 -22.48 1.65 2.03
CA ALA A 102 -21.38 2.22 2.80
C ALA A 102 -21.57 2.15 4.32
N ASP A 103 -22.79 2.36 4.81
CA ASP A 103 -23.10 2.27 6.25
C ASP A 103 -22.90 0.86 6.81
N GLU A 104 -23.34 -0.16 6.07
CA GLU A 104 -23.21 -1.54 6.51
C GLU A 104 -21.75 -1.99 6.48
N LEU A 105 -21.02 -1.64 5.42
CA LEU A 105 -19.58 -1.92 5.30
C LEU A 105 -18.75 -1.23 6.40
N ALA A 106 -19.03 0.06 6.66
CA ALA A 106 -18.36 0.80 7.72
C ALA A 106 -18.65 0.22 9.10
N ALA A 107 -19.89 -0.25 9.34
CA ALA A 107 -20.26 -0.90 10.59
C ALA A 107 -19.54 -2.24 10.78
N LEU A 108 -19.36 -3.03 9.72
CA LEU A 108 -18.59 -4.27 9.77
C LEU A 108 -17.12 -4.01 10.13
N ASP A 109 -16.47 -3.04 9.50
CA ASP A 109 -15.08 -2.70 9.86
C ASP A 109 -14.96 -2.13 11.29
N ALA A 110 -15.94 -1.34 11.72
CA ALA A 110 -15.96 -0.76 13.07
C ALA A 110 -16.16 -1.80 14.17
N VAL A 111 -17.13 -2.72 14.02
CA VAL A 111 -17.38 -3.78 15.01
C VAL A 111 -16.25 -4.79 15.04
N ASN A 112 -15.63 -5.07 13.89
CA ASN A 112 -14.67 -6.17 13.79
C ASN A 112 -13.23 -5.72 14.07
N GLY A 113 -12.89 -4.49 13.69
CA GLY A 113 -11.58 -3.90 13.90
C GLY A 113 -11.52 -2.87 15.03
N GLY A 114 -12.62 -2.52 15.69
CA GLY A 114 -12.62 -1.51 16.77
C GLY A 114 -12.30 -0.09 16.29
N LYS A 115 -12.51 0.19 15.00
CA LYS A 115 -12.20 1.47 14.39
C LYS A 115 -13.43 2.39 14.44
N VAL A 116 -13.22 3.69 14.63
CA VAL A 116 -14.31 4.68 14.73
C VAL A 116 -15.19 4.64 13.48
N PHE A 117 -16.47 4.37 13.65
CA PHE A 117 -17.45 4.12 12.59
C PHE A 117 -17.50 5.25 11.55
N ALA A 118 -17.55 6.49 12.02
CA ALA A 118 -17.58 7.66 11.14
C ALA A 118 -16.35 7.71 10.22
N LEU A 119 -15.17 7.34 10.74
CA LEU A 119 -13.92 7.31 9.96
C LEU A 119 -13.90 6.13 8.98
N CYS A 120 -14.41 4.96 9.36
CA CYS A 120 -14.59 3.83 8.42
C CYS A 120 -15.45 4.26 7.22
N LYS A 121 -16.54 5.00 7.46
CA LYS A 121 -17.44 5.46 6.40
C LYS A 121 -16.80 6.51 5.50
N VAL A 122 -16.30 7.60 6.08
CA VAL A 122 -15.89 8.79 5.30
C VAL A 122 -14.48 8.66 4.71
N ILE A 123 -13.65 7.76 5.25
CA ILE A 123 -12.29 7.51 4.78
C ILE A 123 -12.22 6.15 4.09
N ASP A 124 -12.39 5.06 4.83
CA ASP A 124 -12.00 3.72 4.35
C ASP A 124 -12.89 3.22 3.19
N VAL A 125 -14.22 3.30 3.36
CA VAL A 125 -15.18 2.87 2.32
C VAL A 125 -15.15 3.81 1.11
N ALA A 126 -14.98 5.11 1.35
CA ALA A 126 -14.82 6.09 0.28
C ALA A 126 -13.52 5.84 -0.53
N GLU A 127 -12.43 5.44 0.14
CA GLU A 127 -11.18 5.12 -0.52
C GLU A 127 -11.29 3.84 -1.37
N ALA A 128 -12.03 2.84 -0.90
CA ALA A 128 -12.33 1.63 -1.67
C ALA A 128 -13.02 1.92 -3.01
N SER A 129 -14.06 2.77 -3.00
CA SER A 129 -14.77 3.14 -4.23
C SER A 129 -13.88 3.96 -5.16
N LYS A 130 -13.08 4.89 -4.62
CA LYS A 130 -12.08 5.66 -5.39
C LYS A 130 -11.04 4.77 -6.06
N ALA A 131 -10.46 3.82 -5.33
CA ALA A 131 -9.46 2.89 -5.87
C ALA A 131 -10.01 2.09 -7.05
N LEU A 132 -11.23 1.54 -6.92
CA LEU A 132 -11.89 0.86 -8.03
C LEU A 132 -12.08 1.78 -9.24
N ARG A 133 -12.55 3.03 -9.04
CA ARG A 133 -12.75 3.97 -10.16
C ARG A 133 -11.45 4.36 -10.84
N TYR A 134 -10.40 4.61 -10.06
CA TYR A 134 -9.07 4.91 -10.59
C TYR A 134 -8.57 3.77 -11.49
N TYR A 135 -8.61 2.53 -10.99
CA TYR A 135 -8.13 1.38 -11.75
C TYR A 135 -9.08 0.95 -12.87
N ALA A 136 -10.39 1.20 -12.76
CA ALA A 136 -11.32 1.06 -13.87
C ALA A 136 -10.96 2.00 -15.02
N GLY A 137 -10.60 3.25 -14.70
CA GLY A 137 -10.10 4.23 -15.68
C GLY A 137 -8.74 3.87 -16.28
N ALA A 138 -7.93 3.07 -15.59
CA ALA A 138 -6.63 2.61 -16.07
C ALA A 138 -6.69 1.28 -16.85
N ALA A 139 -7.75 0.49 -16.69
CA ALA A 139 -7.85 -0.87 -17.23
C ALA A 139 -7.71 -0.94 -18.77
N ASP A 140 -8.15 0.09 -19.49
CA ASP A 140 -8.04 0.22 -20.96
C ASP A 140 -6.85 1.08 -21.43
N LYS A 141 -6.00 1.54 -20.52
CA LYS A 141 -4.82 2.40 -20.78
C LYS A 141 -3.50 1.70 -20.51
N ILE A 142 -3.52 0.37 -20.52
CA ILE A 142 -2.32 -0.47 -20.37
C ILE A 142 -1.58 -0.49 -21.70
N HIS A 143 -0.39 0.10 -21.74
CA HIS A 143 0.40 0.21 -22.96
C HIS A 143 1.65 -0.67 -22.95
N GLY A 144 1.88 -1.36 -24.06
CA GLY A 144 3.18 -1.88 -24.43
C GLY A 144 4.11 -0.79 -24.98
N THR A 145 5.22 -1.20 -25.59
CA THR A 145 6.18 -0.28 -26.21
C THR A 145 6.68 -0.86 -27.52
N VAL A 146 6.63 -0.09 -28.60
CA VAL A 146 7.36 -0.42 -29.84
C VAL A 146 8.82 -0.03 -29.65
N LEU A 147 9.72 -0.99 -29.83
CA LEU A 147 11.13 -0.87 -29.54
C LEU A 147 11.92 -0.45 -30.77
N LYS A 148 12.97 0.37 -30.57
CA LYS A 148 13.95 0.70 -31.60
C LYS A 148 15.12 -0.27 -31.54
N LEU A 149 15.00 -1.39 -32.24
CA LEU A 149 16.08 -2.38 -32.35
C LEU A 149 17.15 -1.92 -33.34
N SER A 150 18.38 -2.38 -33.14
CA SER A 150 19.56 -1.96 -33.91
C SER A 150 19.73 -2.65 -35.28
N LYS A 151 18.85 -3.59 -35.62
CA LYS A 151 18.85 -4.37 -36.87
C LYS A 151 17.53 -4.16 -37.63
N GLY A 152 17.39 -4.78 -38.81
CA GLY A 152 16.12 -4.90 -39.55
C GLY A 152 15.10 -5.78 -38.82
N LEU A 153 14.73 -5.39 -37.61
CA LEU A 153 13.84 -6.11 -36.71
C LEU A 153 12.75 -5.15 -36.22
N HIS A 154 11.52 -5.65 -36.18
CA HIS A 154 10.42 -4.99 -35.47
C HIS A 154 10.26 -5.68 -34.12
N GLY A 155 10.52 -4.93 -33.05
CA GLY A 155 10.33 -5.38 -31.67
C GLY A 155 9.22 -4.59 -30.99
N TYR A 156 8.42 -5.26 -30.19
CA TYR A 156 7.45 -4.61 -29.31
C TYR A 156 7.26 -5.41 -28.01
N THR A 157 6.71 -4.76 -26.99
CA THR A 157 6.32 -5.43 -25.74
C THR A 157 4.80 -5.55 -25.64
N LEU A 158 4.34 -6.70 -25.16
CA LEU A 158 2.99 -6.92 -24.66
C LEU A 158 2.99 -6.84 -23.14
N ARG A 159 1.88 -6.36 -22.58
CA ARG A 159 1.64 -6.27 -21.13
C ARG A 159 0.43 -7.13 -20.80
N GLU A 160 0.70 -8.35 -20.36
CA GLU A 160 -0.33 -9.38 -20.13
C GLU A 160 -0.60 -9.52 -18.62
N PRO A 161 -1.82 -9.87 -18.17
CA PRO A 161 -2.04 -10.15 -16.75
C PRO A 161 -1.11 -11.26 -16.26
N ILE A 162 -0.58 -11.13 -15.04
CA ILE A 162 0.40 -12.07 -14.49
C ILE A 162 -0.18 -13.46 -14.21
N GLY A 163 -1.50 -13.56 -14.03
CA GLY A 163 -2.21 -14.82 -13.76
C GLY A 163 -2.98 -14.83 -12.45
N VAL A 164 -2.82 -15.91 -11.68
CA VAL A 164 -3.45 -16.11 -10.36
C VAL A 164 -2.62 -15.40 -9.28
N VAL A 165 -3.25 -14.46 -8.58
CA VAL A 165 -2.65 -13.65 -7.53
C VAL A 165 -3.12 -14.11 -6.16
N GLY A 166 -2.18 -14.51 -5.31
CA GLY A 166 -2.41 -14.73 -3.88
C GLY A 166 -2.31 -13.42 -3.10
N SER A 167 -3.41 -12.96 -2.51
CA SER A 167 -3.47 -11.69 -1.75
C SER A 167 -3.69 -11.95 -0.27
N ILE A 168 -2.76 -11.55 0.59
CA ILE A 168 -2.88 -11.73 2.05
C ILE A 168 -2.87 -10.34 2.70
N ILE A 169 -4.00 -9.97 3.33
CA ILE A 169 -4.23 -8.60 3.85
C ILE A 169 -4.32 -8.56 5.38
N PRO A 170 -3.91 -7.44 6.02
CA PRO A 170 -3.91 -7.28 7.47
C PRO A 170 -5.29 -6.81 7.98
N TRP A 171 -5.40 -6.65 9.29
CA TRP A 171 -6.64 -6.35 10.00
C TRP A 171 -6.89 -4.85 10.25
N ASN A 172 -5.89 -3.99 10.08
CA ASN A 172 -5.97 -2.61 10.57
C ASN A 172 -6.79 -1.66 9.68
N PHE A 173 -6.83 -1.92 8.38
CA PHE A 173 -7.75 -1.27 7.42
C PHE A 173 -8.30 -2.33 6.44
N PRO A 174 -9.20 -3.22 6.86
CA PRO A 174 -9.61 -4.39 6.08
C PRO A 174 -10.15 -3.99 4.69
N THR A 175 -11.03 -2.99 4.64
CA THR A 175 -11.56 -2.43 3.40
C THR A 175 -10.49 -1.83 2.49
N VAL A 176 -9.66 -0.92 3.01
CA VAL A 176 -8.64 -0.25 2.19
C VAL A 176 -7.65 -1.26 1.64
N MET A 177 -7.16 -2.18 2.47
CA MET A 177 -6.20 -3.19 2.06
C MET A 177 -6.78 -4.17 1.03
N PHE A 178 -8.07 -4.49 1.14
CA PHE A 178 -8.75 -5.32 0.13
C PHE A 178 -8.67 -4.67 -1.26
N PHE A 179 -9.06 -3.39 -1.40
CA PHE A 179 -9.11 -2.73 -2.71
C PHE A 179 -7.76 -2.24 -3.20
N MET A 180 -6.85 -1.90 -2.28
CA MET A 180 -5.46 -1.60 -2.61
C MET A 180 -4.78 -2.77 -3.35
N LYS A 181 -5.16 -4.03 -3.05
CA LYS A 181 -4.69 -5.22 -3.76
C LYS A 181 -5.57 -5.63 -4.95
N THR A 182 -6.88 -5.71 -4.73
CA THR A 182 -7.78 -6.33 -5.71
C THR A 182 -8.10 -5.40 -6.89
N ALA A 183 -8.22 -4.09 -6.69
CA ALA A 183 -8.57 -3.17 -7.77
C ALA A 183 -7.53 -3.15 -8.91
N PRO A 184 -6.21 -2.99 -8.66
CA PRO A 184 -5.22 -3.04 -9.74
C PRO A 184 -5.10 -4.45 -10.38
N ALA A 185 -5.26 -5.52 -9.60
CA ALA A 185 -5.23 -6.89 -10.13
C ALA A 185 -6.43 -7.19 -11.05
N LEU A 186 -7.63 -6.74 -10.67
CA LEU A 186 -8.84 -6.84 -11.48
C LEU A 186 -8.69 -6.04 -12.79
N ALA A 187 -8.18 -4.81 -12.72
CA ALA A 187 -7.94 -3.98 -13.91
C ALA A 187 -6.95 -4.62 -14.89
N ALA A 188 -5.87 -5.22 -14.38
CA ALA A 188 -4.89 -5.95 -15.18
C ALA A 188 -5.51 -7.17 -15.90
N GLY A 189 -6.58 -7.75 -15.36
CA GLY A 189 -7.20 -8.98 -15.87
C GLY A 189 -6.77 -10.25 -15.12
N CYS A 190 -6.18 -10.12 -13.94
CA CYS A 190 -5.79 -11.25 -13.09
C CYS A 190 -7.01 -11.90 -12.41
N THR A 191 -6.81 -13.12 -11.91
CA THR A 191 -7.71 -13.77 -10.94
C THR A 191 -7.05 -13.82 -9.57
N ILE A 192 -7.85 -13.88 -8.51
CA ILE A 192 -7.38 -13.56 -7.15
C ILE A 192 -7.87 -14.63 -6.17
N VAL A 193 -6.95 -15.09 -5.31
CA VAL A 193 -7.24 -15.83 -4.08
C VAL A 193 -6.82 -14.96 -2.91
N LEU A 194 -7.80 -14.38 -2.21
CA LEU A 194 -7.58 -13.44 -1.12
C LEU A 194 -7.82 -14.09 0.24
N LYS A 195 -6.90 -13.90 1.18
CA LYS A 195 -7.07 -14.28 2.59
C LYS A 195 -7.10 -13.02 3.48
N PRO A 196 -8.27 -12.65 4.03
CA PRO A 196 -8.38 -11.54 4.98
C PRO A 196 -7.87 -11.97 6.35
N ALA A 197 -7.27 -11.06 7.11
CA ALA A 197 -6.82 -11.34 8.48
C ALA A 197 -7.92 -12.00 9.33
N GLU A 198 -7.53 -12.95 10.17
CA GLU A 198 -8.44 -13.76 10.98
C GLU A 198 -9.26 -12.91 11.97
N GLN A 199 -8.76 -11.75 12.37
CA GLN A 199 -9.48 -10.80 13.21
C GLN A 199 -10.66 -10.14 12.47
N THR A 200 -10.51 -9.85 11.18
CA THR A 200 -11.42 -8.96 10.43
C THR A 200 -11.89 -9.51 9.07
N PRO A 201 -12.54 -10.69 9.03
CA PRO A 201 -12.97 -11.31 7.77
C PRO A 201 -14.25 -10.72 7.17
N LEU A 202 -15.07 -10.02 7.97
CA LEU A 202 -16.49 -9.80 7.65
C LEU A 202 -16.73 -8.89 6.43
N SER A 203 -16.01 -7.78 6.31
CA SER A 203 -16.16 -6.86 5.17
C SER A 203 -15.64 -7.47 3.87
N ALA A 204 -14.55 -8.23 3.91
CA ALA A 204 -14.03 -8.94 2.74
C ALA A 204 -15.05 -9.93 2.14
N LEU A 205 -15.81 -10.63 2.98
CA LEU A 205 -16.90 -11.51 2.54
C LEU A 205 -18.06 -10.71 1.93
N TYR A 206 -18.40 -9.56 2.50
CA TYR A 206 -19.39 -8.66 1.91
C TYR A 206 -18.95 -8.14 0.54
N TYR A 207 -17.67 -7.78 0.38
CA TYR A 207 -17.12 -7.36 -0.91
C TYR A 207 -17.15 -8.47 -1.95
N ALA A 208 -16.93 -9.72 -1.56
CA ALA A 208 -17.06 -10.87 -2.47
C ALA A 208 -18.49 -11.01 -3.02
N HIS A 209 -19.49 -10.83 -2.15
CA HIS A 209 -20.90 -10.77 -2.57
C HIS A 209 -21.17 -9.61 -3.54
N LEU A 210 -20.67 -8.41 -3.23
CA LEU A 210 -20.85 -7.23 -4.09
C LEU A 210 -20.14 -7.38 -5.44
N ALA A 211 -18.98 -8.03 -5.48
CA ALA A 211 -18.27 -8.34 -6.72
C ALA A 211 -19.13 -9.24 -7.64
N LYS A 212 -19.76 -10.29 -7.08
CA LYS A 212 -20.71 -11.13 -7.82
C LYS A 212 -21.87 -10.30 -8.39
N LEU A 213 -22.48 -9.43 -7.57
CA LEU A 213 -23.57 -8.55 -8.02
C LEU A 213 -23.14 -7.54 -9.09
N ALA A 214 -21.88 -7.08 -9.02
CA ALA A 214 -21.30 -6.21 -10.05
C ALA A 214 -21.18 -6.94 -11.40
N GLY A 215 -20.99 -8.26 -11.38
CA GLY A 215 -20.77 -9.09 -12.56
C GLY A 215 -19.32 -9.51 -12.73
N VAL A 216 -18.52 -9.48 -11.67
CA VAL A 216 -17.21 -10.14 -11.65
C VAL A 216 -17.44 -11.65 -11.87
N PRO A 217 -16.86 -12.26 -12.92
CA PRO A 217 -17.12 -13.67 -13.23
C PRO A 217 -16.69 -14.62 -12.11
N ASP A 218 -17.34 -15.79 -12.07
CA ASP A 218 -17.04 -16.83 -11.11
C ASP A 218 -15.56 -17.25 -11.19
N GLY A 219 -14.94 -17.44 -10.02
CA GLY A 219 -13.53 -17.80 -9.88
C GLY A 219 -12.54 -16.63 -10.04
N VAL A 220 -12.97 -15.45 -10.52
CA VAL A 220 -12.06 -14.29 -10.66
C VAL A 220 -11.65 -13.73 -9.30
N LEU A 221 -12.58 -13.67 -8.34
CA LEU A 221 -12.30 -13.29 -6.97
C LEU A 221 -12.73 -14.44 -6.05
N ASN A 222 -11.80 -14.95 -5.26
CA ASN A 222 -12.05 -15.95 -4.22
C ASN A 222 -11.56 -15.40 -2.88
N VAL A 223 -12.36 -15.57 -1.82
CA VAL A 223 -12.04 -15.09 -0.47
C VAL A 223 -12.09 -16.27 0.49
N VAL A 224 -10.94 -16.59 1.09
CA VAL A 224 -10.78 -17.72 2.00
C VAL A 224 -10.32 -17.24 3.37
N ASN A 225 -11.24 -17.22 4.33
CA ASN A 225 -10.96 -16.91 5.72
C ASN A 225 -10.11 -18.02 6.35
N GLY A 226 -9.19 -17.65 7.25
CA GLY A 226 -8.51 -18.61 8.12
C GLY A 226 -7.20 -18.07 8.69
N HIS A 227 -6.41 -18.92 9.33
CA HIS A 227 -5.21 -18.47 10.05
C HIS A 227 -4.05 -18.16 9.10
N GLY A 228 -3.17 -17.25 9.51
CA GLY A 228 -1.96 -16.94 8.73
C GLY A 228 -1.03 -18.15 8.51
N HIS A 229 -0.89 -19.03 9.51
CA HIS A 229 0.06 -20.15 9.47
C HIS A 229 -0.45 -21.39 8.74
N THR A 230 -1.75 -21.45 8.41
CA THR A 230 -2.34 -22.53 7.60
C THR A 230 -2.75 -21.97 6.23
N THR A 231 -3.86 -21.24 6.18
CA THR A 231 -4.46 -20.66 4.97
C THR A 231 -3.51 -19.69 4.26
N GLY A 232 -2.87 -18.78 5.00
CA GLY A 232 -1.91 -17.83 4.42
C GLY A 232 -0.62 -18.50 3.93
N ALA A 233 -0.13 -19.49 4.69
CA ALA A 233 1.05 -20.26 4.30
C ALA A 233 0.79 -21.06 3.01
N ALA A 234 -0.37 -21.71 2.90
CA ALA A 234 -0.79 -22.43 1.70
C ALA A 234 -0.79 -21.54 0.45
N ILE A 235 -1.32 -20.31 0.54
CA ILE A 235 -1.23 -19.33 -0.56
C ILE A 235 0.22 -19.05 -0.95
N SER A 236 1.11 -18.83 0.03
CA SER A 236 2.50 -18.48 -0.26
C SER A 236 3.32 -19.61 -0.90
N SER A 237 3.01 -20.87 -0.58
CA SER A 237 3.71 -22.05 -1.08
C SER A 237 3.03 -22.75 -2.26
N HIS A 238 1.80 -22.37 -2.63
CA HIS A 238 1.06 -23.04 -3.71
C HIS A 238 1.81 -22.95 -5.05
N MET A 239 1.87 -24.05 -5.80
CA MET A 239 2.65 -24.14 -7.05
C MET A 239 2.00 -23.41 -8.22
N ASP A 240 0.67 -23.29 -8.23
CA ASP A 240 -0.08 -22.64 -9.32
C ASP A 240 -0.52 -21.20 -9.02
N ILE A 241 0.08 -20.55 -8.01
CA ILE A 241 -0.06 -19.10 -7.80
C ILE A 241 1.12 -18.39 -8.47
N ASP A 242 0.83 -17.44 -9.35
CA ASP A 242 1.84 -16.75 -10.17
C ASP A 242 2.48 -15.57 -9.44
N LYS A 243 1.77 -14.95 -8.49
CA LYS A 243 2.28 -13.83 -7.69
C LYS A 243 1.66 -13.84 -6.30
N VAL A 244 2.44 -13.46 -5.29
CA VAL A 244 1.91 -13.14 -3.96
C VAL A 244 2.06 -11.66 -3.67
N THR A 245 1.02 -11.05 -3.10
CA THR A 245 1.09 -9.74 -2.47
C THR A 245 0.67 -9.83 -1.02
N PHE A 246 1.50 -9.28 -0.14
CA PHE A 246 1.28 -9.35 1.31
C PHE A 246 1.44 -7.97 1.93
N THR A 247 0.52 -7.65 2.83
CA THR A 247 0.69 -6.53 3.76
C THR A 247 0.58 -7.04 5.19
N GLY A 248 1.53 -6.70 6.05
CA GLY A 248 1.54 -7.14 7.44
C GLY A 248 2.90 -7.02 8.13
N SER A 249 3.17 -7.88 9.12
CA SER A 249 4.41 -7.78 9.91
C SER A 249 5.66 -8.17 9.11
N THR A 250 6.80 -7.55 9.44
CA THR A 250 8.10 -7.89 8.83
C THR A 250 8.48 -9.35 9.04
N GLU A 251 8.16 -9.95 10.20
CA GLU A 251 8.43 -11.36 10.49
C GLU A 251 7.69 -12.29 9.51
N VAL A 252 6.40 -12.05 9.30
CA VAL A 252 5.59 -12.86 8.38
C VAL A 252 5.97 -12.59 6.92
N GLY A 253 6.32 -11.35 6.57
CA GLY A 253 6.81 -11.02 5.22
C GLY A 253 8.04 -11.84 4.83
N ARG A 254 8.98 -12.09 5.77
CA ARG A 254 10.12 -12.99 5.54
C ARG A 254 9.67 -14.42 5.26
N LYS A 255 8.73 -14.95 6.06
CA LYS A 255 8.19 -16.31 5.87
C LYS A 255 7.56 -16.48 4.50
N ILE A 256 6.80 -15.48 4.04
CA ILE A 256 6.17 -15.48 2.70
C ILE A 256 7.22 -15.46 1.59
N MET A 257 8.24 -14.60 1.70
CA MET A 257 9.32 -14.55 0.72
C MET A 257 10.10 -15.88 0.66
N THR A 258 10.37 -16.50 1.82
CA THR A 258 10.99 -17.83 1.90
C THR A 258 10.12 -18.90 1.25
N ALA A 259 8.81 -18.92 1.52
CA ALA A 259 7.89 -19.89 0.94
C ALA A 259 7.77 -19.74 -0.59
N ALA A 260 7.73 -18.50 -1.09
CA ALA A 260 7.76 -18.22 -2.53
C ALA A 260 9.04 -18.75 -3.18
N ALA A 261 10.20 -18.50 -2.56
CA ALA A 261 11.49 -18.98 -3.04
C ALA A 261 11.61 -20.52 -3.00
N ALA A 262 11.05 -21.16 -1.96
CA ALA A 262 11.09 -22.61 -1.79
C ALA A 262 10.08 -23.39 -2.63
N SER A 263 9.12 -22.71 -3.26
CA SER A 263 8.07 -23.32 -4.09
C SER A 263 8.37 -23.11 -5.58
N ASN A 264 7.68 -22.19 -6.23
CA ASN A 264 7.70 -21.96 -7.68
C ASN A 264 8.41 -20.66 -8.09
N LEU A 265 9.18 -20.04 -7.18
CA LEU A 265 9.87 -18.77 -7.41
C LEU A 265 8.94 -17.61 -7.79
N LYS A 266 7.65 -17.68 -7.40
CA LYS A 266 6.68 -16.61 -7.68
C LYS A 266 7.18 -15.25 -7.18
N PRO A 267 7.03 -14.16 -7.96
CA PRO A 267 7.29 -12.82 -7.49
C PRO A 267 6.42 -12.47 -6.29
N VAL A 268 7.00 -11.71 -5.36
CA VAL A 268 6.33 -11.23 -4.14
C VAL A 268 6.35 -9.70 -4.13
N SER A 269 5.27 -9.06 -3.68
CA SER A 269 5.33 -7.68 -3.17
C SER A 269 4.97 -7.66 -1.68
N LEU A 270 5.77 -6.93 -0.91
CA LEU A 270 5.68 -6.88 0.54
C LEU A 270 5.51 -5.43 0.99
N GLU A 271 4.39 -5.13 1.65
CA GLU A 271 4.22 -3.89 2.41
C GLU A 271 4.25 -4.22 3.90
N LEU A 272 5.32 -3.80 4.57
CA LEU A 272 5.61 -4.20 5.94
C LEU A 272 5.54 -3.00 6.89
N GLY A 273 5.78 -3.26 8.17
CA GLY A 273 5.73 -2.25 9.21
C GLY A 273 6.72 -1.09 9.07
N GLY A 274 6.59 -0.12 9.96
CA GLY A 274 7.39 1.09 9.96
C GLY A 274 7.77 1.59 11.35
N LYS A 275 8.76 2.50 11.36
CA LYS A 275 9.09 3.36 12.51
C LYS A 275 9.26 4.80 12.04
N SER A 276 8.20 5.28 11.40
CA SER A 276 8.20 6.50 10.60
C SER A 276 8.53 7.74 11.44
N PRO A 277 9.52 8.56 11.00
CA PRO A 277 9.85 9.80 11.67
C PRO A 277 8.96 10.96 11.19
N LEU A 278 8.65 11.89 12.09
CA LEU A 278 8.13 13.22 11.78
C LEU A 278 9.11 14.27 12.29
N LEU A 279 9.56 15.16 11.42
CA LEU A 279 10.59 16.16 11.69
C LEU A 279 9.96 17.55 11.72
N ILE A 280 9.99 18.22 12.88
CA ILE A 280 9.36 19.53 13.08
C ILE A 280 10.46 20.57 13.36
N PHE A 281 10.67 21.49 12.41
CA PHE A 281 11.68 22.54 12.48
C PHE A 281 11.16 23.79 13.20
N ASP A 282 12.06 24.63 13.71
CA ASP A 282 11.72 25.81 14.54
C ASP A 282 10.83 26.85 13.83
N ASP A 283 10.82 26.86 12.49
CA ASP A 283 10.01 27.76 11.68
C ASP A 283 8.56 27.27 11.44
N ALA A 284 8.23 26.08 11.95
CA ALA A 284 6.89 25.50 11.86
C ALA A 284 5.85 26.35 12.61
N ASP A 285 4.62 26.35 12.09
CA ASP A 285 3.48 26.80 12.88
C ASP A 285 3.21 25.79 13.99
N ILE A 286 3.21 26.24 15.25
CA ILE A 286 3.19 25.35 16.43
C ILE A 286 1.85 24.61 16.53
N ASP A 287 0.74 25.29 16.27
CA ASP A 287 -0.60 24.71 16.37
C ASP A 287 -0.83 23.68 15.26
N GLN A 288 -0.47 24.04 14.03
CA GLN A 288 -0.54 23.13 12.89
C GLN A 288 0.37 21.91 13.08
N ALA A 289 1.62 22.13 13.52
CA ALA A 289 2.59 21.06 13.73
C ALA A 289 2.13 20.07 14.82
N ALA A 290 1.60 20.58 15.94
CA ALA A 290 1.07 19.74 17.00
C ALA A 290 -0.16 18.94 16.55
N GLU A 291 -1.06 19.54 15.76
CA GLU A 291 -2.22 18.82 15.20
C GLU A 291 -1.80 17.70 14.24
N ILE A 292 -0.88 18.01 13.32
CA ILE A 292 -0.35 17.02 12.38
C ILE A 292 0.34 15.88 13.13
N ALA A 293 1.24 16.20 14.06
CA ALA A 293 1.96 15.20 14.84
C ALA A 293 1.03 14.30 15.68
N PHE A 294 -0.02 14.88 16.25
CA PHE A 294 -1.01 14.13 17.01
C PHE A 294 -1.77 13.15 16.10
N ARG A 295 -2.36 13.64 15.01
CA ARG A 295 -3.12 12.77 14.08
C ARG A 295 -2.25 11.71 13.42
N ALA A 296 -1.02 12.06 13.05
CA ALA A 296 -0.07 11.19 12.37
C ALA A 296 0.27 9.91 13.14
N LEU A 297 0.05 9.88 14.46
CA LEU A 297 0.19 8.68 15.27
C LEU A 297 -1.16 8.17 15.80
N PHE A 298 -2.00 9.03 16.39
CA PHE A 298 -3.17 8.56 17.14
C PHE A 298 -4.38 8.22 16.24
N PHE A 299 -4.32 8.54 14.95
CA PHE A 299 -5.31 8.03 13.98
C PHE A 299 -5.33 6.49 13.99
N ASN A 300 -6.53 5.91 13.91
CA ASN A 300 -6.76 4.48 14.03
C ASN A 300 -6.00 3.85 15.22
N LYS A 301 -6.01 4.52 16.38
CA LYS A 301 -5.40 4.06 17.64
C LYS A 301 -3.92 3.66 17.50
N GLY A 302 -3.20 4.23 16.53
CA GLY A 302 -1.79 3.91 16.25
C GLY A 302 -1.55 2.57 15.54
N GLU A 303 -2.61 1.87 15.13
CA GLU A 303 -2.54 0.64 14.34
C GLU A 303 -2.39 0.97 12.84
N ILE A 304 -1.32 1.70 12.50
CA ILE A 304 -1.01 2.13 11.13
C ILE A 304 0.48 1.93 10.87
N CYS A 305 0.82 1.27 9.76
CA CYS A 305 2.22 1.00 9.38
C CYS A 305 3.03 2.30 9.16
N VAL A 306 2.39 3.36 8.67
CA VAL A 306 3.01 4.68 8.46
C VAL A 306 2.97 5.59 9.70
N ALA A 307 2.45 5.13 10.85
CA ALA A 307 2.26 6.00 12.00
C ALA A 307 3.57 6.71 12.40
N SER A 308 3.51 8.02 12.65
CA SER A 308 4.67 8.84 13.06
C SER A 308 5.07 8.58 14.51
N SER A 309 5.53 7.38 14.78
CA SER A 309 5.84 6.92 16.14
C SER A 309 7.13 7.52 16.71
N ARG A 310 7.97 8.15 15.88
CA ARG A 310 9.11 8.98 16.32
C ARG A 310 8.88 10.42 15.88
N VAL A 311 8.63 11.32 16.82
CA VAL A 311 8.44 12.74 16.54
C VAL A 311 9.69 13.49 17.01
N PHE A 312 10.44 14.04 16.07
CA PHE A 312 11.62 14.86 16.33
C PHE A 312 11.23 16.33 16.21
N VAL A 313 11.43 17.09 17.29
CA VAL A 313 11.13 18.53 17.34
C VAL A 313 12.40 19.31 17.62
N GLN A 314 12.62 20.37 16.87
CA GLN A 314 13.81 21.21 17.03
C GLN A 314 13.74 21.94 18.38
N GLU A 315 14.91 22.11 19.01
CA GLU A 315 15.01 22.53 20.41
C GLU A 315 14.34 23.86 20.74
N GLY A 316 14.27 24.80 19.79
CA GLY A 316 13.70 26.14 20.00
C GLY A 316 12.18 26.14 20.20
N ILE A 317 11.47 25.12 19.72
CA ILE A 317 10.00 25.00 19.85
C ILE A 317 9.54 23.74 20.60
N TYR A 318 10.46 22.88 21.03
CA TYR A 318 10.18 21.58 21.66
C TYR A 318 9.13 21.65 22.79
N GLU A 319 9.34 22.52 23.78
CA GLU A 319 8.45 22.61 24.96
C GLU A 319 7.02 23.04 24.60
N LYS A 320 6.88 23.90 23.57
CA LYS A 320 5.57 24.37 23.10
C LYS A 320 4.80 23.26 22.39
N ILE A 321 5.49 22.44 21.58
CA ILE A 321 4.89 21.28 20.93
C ILE A 321 4.54 20.20 21.96
N GLU A 322 5.45 19.90 22.90
CA GLU A 322 5.22 18.92 23.97
C GLU A 322 3.95 19.25 24.76
N LYS A 323 3.81 20.49 25.23
CA LYS A 323 2.63 20.94 25.97
C LYS A 323 1.33 20.74 25.18
N LYS A 324 1.29 21.15 23.91
CA LYS A 324 0.10 21.00 23.05
C LYS A 324 -0.24 19.53 22.78
N LEU A 325 0.76 18.67 22.60
CA LEU A 325 0.53 17.24 22.40
C LEU A 325 -0.07 16.58 23.65
N ILE A 326 0.40 16.95 24.85
CA ILE A 326 -0.18 16.48 26.12
C ILE A 326 -1.64 16.95 26.25
N GLU A 327 -1.93 18.22 25.93
CA GLU A 327 -3.30 18.77 25.97
C GLU A 327 -4.23 18.00 25.03
N LYS A 328 -3.80 17.73 23.78
CA LYS A 328 -4.57 16.95 22.80
C LYS A 328 -4.80 15.50 23.24
N ALA A 329 -3.76 14.85 23.78
CA ALA A 329 -3.86 13.48 24.29
C ALA A 329 -4.89 13.38 25.42
N LYS A 330 -4.87 14.32 26.37
CA LYS A 330 -5.84 14.36 27.49
C LYS A 330 -7.26 14.71 27.06
N ALA A 331 -7.42 15.49 25.99
CA ALA A 331 -8.72 15.83 25.43
C ALA A 331 -9.35 14.69 24.59
N THR A 332 -8.59 13.64 24.29
CA THR A 332 -9.06 12.54 23.43
C THR A 332 -10.02 11.63 24.17
N VAL A 333 -11.28 11.65 23.74
CA VAL A 333 -12.31 10.71 24.21
C VAL A 333 -12.05 9.31 23.64
N VAL A 334 -11.70 8.36 24.53
CA VAL A 334 -11.56 6.93 24.23
C VAL A 334 -12.83 6.20 24.63
N GLY A 335 -13.44 5.42 23.73
CA GLY A 335 -14.71 4.76 24.04
C GLY A 335 -15.29 3.92 22.89
N ASP A 336 -16.60 3.68 22.92
CA ASP A 336 -17.29 2.90 21.88
C ASP A 336 -17.10 3.57 20.49
N PRO A 337 -16.50 2.88 19.50
CA PRO A 337 -16.27 3.44 18.16
C PRO A 337 -17.54 3.85 17.40
N PHE A 338 -18.73 3.46 17.88
CA PHE A 338 -20.01 3.89 17.31
C PHE A 338 -20.57 5.16 17.94
N ASP A 339 -20.04 5.63 19.07
CA ASP A 339 -20.43 6.92 19.65
C ASP A 339 -19.81 8.07 18.82
N PRO A 340 -20.60 9.01 18.27
CA PRO A 340 -20.08 10.12 17.47
C PRO A 340 -19.17 11.09 18.25
N LYS A 341 -19.13 11.01 19.59
CA LYS A 341 -18.23 11.82 20.44
C LYS A 341 -16.88 11.16 20.69
N VAL A 342 -16.72 9.89 20.32
CA VAL A 342 -15.48 9.14 20.53
C VAL A 342 -14.50 9.42 19.41
N HIS A 343 -13.25 9.65 19.79
CA HIS A 343 -12.14 9.90 18.86
C HIS A 343 -11.26 8.67 18.67
N GLN A 344 -11.23 7.76 19.65
CA GLN A 344 -10.38 6.56 19.63
C GLN A 344 -11.14 5.33 20.16
N GLY A 345 -11.15 4.26 19.36
CA GLY A 345 -11.69 2.95 19.74
C GLY A 345 -10.68 2.02 20.43
N PRO A 346 -11.01 0.73 20.62
CA PRO A 346 -10.11 -0.25 21.20
C PRO A 346 -9.06 -0.75 20.19
N GLN A 347 -7.98 -1.34 20.71
CA GLN A 347 -7.03 -2.14 19.91
C GLN A 347 -7.74 -3.37 19.33
N THR A 348 -7.25 -3.88 18.20
CA THR A 348 -7.99 -4.87 17.40
C THR A 348 -8.20 -6.21 18.11
N ASP A 349 -7.23 -6.69 18.91
CA ASP A 349 -7.39 -7.91 19.68
C ASP A 349 -6.60 -7.89 21.00
N LYS A 350 -6.82 -8.93 21.82
CA LYS A 350 -6.16 -9.09 23.12
C LYS A 350 -4.63 -9.18 22.99
N LYS A 351 -4.13 -9.87 21.96
CA LYS A 351 -2.69 -10.07 21.76
C LYS A 351 -2.01 -8.74 21.47
N GLN A 352 -2.62 -7.92 20.62
CA GLN A 352 -2.12 -6.60 20.28
C GLN A 352 -2.21 -5.65 21.47
N PHE A 353 -3.30 -5.69 22.22
CA PHE A 353 -3.46 -4.96 23.47
C PHE A 353 -2.36 -5.26 24.49
N GLU A 354 -2.11 -6.54 24.77
CA GLU A 354 -1.07 -6.97 25.71
C GLU A 354 0.34 -6.62 25.20
N LYS A 355 0.59 -6.77 23.89
CA LYS A 355 1.84 -6.33 23.25
C LYS A 355 2.08 -4.84 23.53
N ILE A 356 1.11 -3.97 23.25
CA ILE A 356 1.27 -2.52 23.41
C ILE A 356 1.55 -2.16 24.87
N LEU A 357 0.80 -2.73 25.81
CA LEU A 357 1.05 -2.51 27.24
C LEU A 357 2.47 -2.94 27.65
N SER A 358 2.98 -4.04 27.09
CA SER A 358 4.36 -4.47 27.35
C SER A 358 5.40 -3.46 26.85
N TYR A 359 5.19 -2.82 25.68
CA TYR A 359 6.07 -1.76 25.18
C TYR A 359 6.01 -0.49 26.03
N ILE A 360 4.83 -0.13 26.55
CA ILE A 360 4.69 0.99 27.49
C ILE A 360 5.53 0.73 28.74
N GLU A 361 5.47 -0.49 29.29
CA GLU A 361 6.29 -0.88 30.44
C GLU A 361 7.79 -0.90 30.12
N LEU A 362 8.19 -1.33 28.92
CA LEU A 362 9.58 -1.24 28.47
C LEU A 362 10.06 0.21 28.41
N GLY A 363 9.25 1.13 27.87
CA GLY A 363 9.57 2.56 27.83
C GLY A 363 9.87 3.13 29.22
N LYS A 364 9.04 2.79 30.22
CA LYS A 364 9.27 3.17 31.62
C LYS A 364 10.57 2.58 32.16
N ARG A 365 10.83 1.29 31.94
CA ARG A 365 12.01 0.57 32.44
C ARG A 365 13.32 1.05 31.82
N GLU A 366 13.32 1.41 30.55
CA GLU A 366 14.50 1.91 29.84
C GLU A 366 14.82 3.39 30.16
N GLY A 367 13.98 4.05 30.98
CA GLY A 367 14.22 5.41 31.49
C GLY A 367 13.62 6.53 30.64
N ALA A 368 12.70 6.21 29.72
CA ALA A 368 11.89 7.25 29.08
C ALA A 368 10.91 7.87 30.10
N THR A 369 10.56 9.14 29.90
CA THR A 369 9.64 9.86 30.78
C THR A 369 8.22 9.75 30.24
N LEU A 370 7.32 9.10 30.99
CA LEU A 370 5.90 9.05 30.64
C LEU A 370 5.24 10.41 30.93
N LEU A 371 4.82 11.13 29.89
CA LEU A 371 4.19 12.45 30.01
C LEU A 371 2.67 12.38 30.23
N THR A 372 2.00 11.40 29.60
CA THR A 372 0.56 11.17 29.71
C THR A 372 0.20 9.77 29.21
N GLY A 373 -0.96 9.26 29.63
CA GLY A 373 -1.47 7.95 29.24
C GLY A 373 -0.74 6.80 29.92
N GLY A 374 -0.53 5.72 29.17
CA GLY A 374 0.24 4.56 29.62
C GLY A 374 -0.58 3.50 30.36
N ASN A 375 -1.90 3.62 30.39
CA ASN A 375 -2.79 2.68 31.07
C ASN A 375 -3.93 2.17 30.17
N ARG A 376 -4.61 1.15 30.67
CA ARG A 376 -5.90 0.68 30.14
C ARG A 376 -7.02 1.67 30.49
N VAL A 377 -7.99 1.81 29.60
CA VAL A 377 -9.27 2.48 29.88
C VAL A 377 -10.37 1.43 30.11
N GLY A 378 -11.14 1.57 31.19
CA GLY A 378 -12.26 0.67 31.51
C GLY A 378 -11.85 -0.76 31.92
N GLN A 379 -12.84 -1.63 32.12
CA GLN A 379 -12.63 -3.03 32.54
C GLN A 379 -12.86 -4.05 31.41
N LYS A 380 -13.69 -3.69 30.42
CA LYS A 380 -13.98 -4.50 29.23
C LYS A 380 -13.35 -3.86 27.99
N GLY A 381 -13.13 -4.69 26.97
CA GLY A 381 -12.50 -4.28 25.73
C GLY A 381 -11.01 -3.99 25.83
N TYR A 382 -10.44 -3.64 24.69
CA TYR A 382 -9.00 -3.51 24.50
C TYR A 382 -8.55 -2.05 24.39
N TYR A 383 -9.02 -1.19 25.30
CA TYR A 383 -8.76 0.26 25.25
C TYR A 383 -7.47 0.65 25.95
N ILE A 384 -6.65 1.48 25.28
CA ILE A 384 -5.38 2.02 25.81
C ILE A 384 -5.42 3.54 25.68
N GLU A 385 -4.95 4.25 26.71
CA GLU A 385 -4.84 5.71 26.70
C GLU A 385 -3.83 6.20 25.64
N PRO A 386 -4.09 7.34 24.97
CA PRO A 386 -3.08 8.03 24.18
C PRO A 386 -1.82 8.32 25.00
N THR A 387 -0.72 7.68 24.64
CA THR A 387 0.50 7.64 25.44
C THR A 387 1.62 8.44 24.77
N ILE A 388 2.29 9.31 25.54
CA ILE A 388 3.44 10.09 25.04
C ILE A 388 4.62 9.90 25.99
N PHE A 389 5.75 9.48 25.44
CA PHE A 389 7.04 9.44 26.12
C PHE A 389 7.95 10.58 25.64
N ALA A 390 8.60 11.26 26.58
CA ALA A 390 9.72 12.17 26.33
C ALA A 390 11.05 11.58 26.80
N ASN A 391 12.14 12.28 26.54
CA ASN A 391 13.51 11.85 26.87
C ASN A 391 13.86 10.46 26.31
N VAL A 392 13.25 10.12 25.17
CA VAL A 392 13.49 8.85 24.49
C VAL A 392 14.85 8.91 23.78
N LYS A 393 15.72 7.94 24.06
CA LYS A 393 17.00 7.78 23.37
C LYS A 393 16.82 6.88 22.15
N ASP A 394 17.65 7.08 21.13
CA ASP A 394 17.50 6.40 19.84
C ASP A 394 17.69 4.87 19.93
N ASP A 395 18.39 4.38 20.96
CA ASP A 395 18.66 2.95 21.23
C ASP A 395 17.58 2.25 22.07
N MET A 396 16.63 3.00 22.64
CA MET A 396 15.50 2.42 23.38
C MET A 396 14.60 1.59 22.47
N THR A 397 14.03 0.53 23.03
CA THR A 397 13.13 -0.39 22.32
C THR A 397 11.93 0.36 21.73
N ILE A 398 11.33 1.29 22.47
CA ILE A 398 10.20 2.13 22.01
C ILE A 398 10.59 3.12 20.88
N ALA A 399 11.89 3.35 20.66
CA ALA A 399 12.40 4.11 19.52
C ALA A 399 12.74 3.23 18.31
N ARG A 400 13.10 1.95 18.51
CA ARG A 400 13.55 1.04 17.45
C ARG A 400 12.44 0.19 16.85
N GLU A 401 11.51 -0.29 17.68
CA GLU A 401 10.53 -1.30 17.30
C GLU A 401 9.14 -0.72 17.02
N GLU A 402 8.42 -1.38 16.11
CA GLU A 402 7.03 -1.06 15.79
C GLU A 402 6.08 -1.56 16.89
N ILE A 403 5.56 -0.61 17.67
CA ILE A 403 4.60 -0.85 18.75
C ILE A 403 3.22 -1.18 18.16
N PHE A 404 2.82 -0.41 17.13
CA PHE A 404 1.53 -0.52 16.45
C PHE A 404 0.34 -0.26 17.40
N GLY A 405 0.44 0.82 18.16
CA GLY A 405 -0.54 1.26 19.15
C GLY A 405 -0.37 2.76 19.47
N PRO A 406 -1.19 3.33 20.35
CA PRO A 406 -1.26 4.78 20.56
C PRO A 406 -0.13 5.26 21.49
N VAL A 407 1.14 5.09 21.06
CA VAL A 407 2.35 5.36 21.86
C VAL A 407 3.35 6.19 21.05
N MET A 408 3.57 7.44 21.48
CA MET A 408 4.47 8.40 20.83
C MET A 408 5.82 8.44 21.52
N SER A 409 6.90 8.39 20.74
CA SER A 409 8.23 8.76 21.21
C SER A 409 8.56 10.17 20.75
N LEU A 410 8.50 11.14 21.67
CA LEU A 410 8.83 12.55 21.44
C LEU A 410 10.30 12.79 21.75
N MET A 411 11.02 13.34 20.78
CA MET A 411 12.47 13.49 20.80
C MET A 411 12.87 14.91 20.39
N LYS A 412 13.92 15.44 21.01
CA LYS A 412 14.50 16.74 20.67
C LYS A 412 15.65 16.58 19.68
N PHE A 413 15.84 17.53 18.76
CA PHE A 413 17.05 17.64 17.93
C PHE A 413 17.52 19.09 17.81
N ARG A 414 18.78 19.30 17.39
CA ARG A 414 19.36 20.64 17.25
C ARG A 414 19.63 21.03 15.79
N THR A 415 20.25 20.13 15.01
CA THR A 415 20.64 20.45 13.62
C THR A 415 19.96 19.54 12.60
N MET A 416 19.84 20.02 11.37
CA MET A 416 19.26 19.27 10.27
C MET A 416 20.06 18.00 9.95
N GLU A 417 21.38 18.07 10.00
CA GLU A 417 22.27 16.93 9.71
C GLU A 417 22.13 15.83 10.76
N GLU A 418 22.04 16.22 12.03
CA GLU A 418 21.79 15.32 13.15
C GLU A 418 20.45 14.59 12.98
N VAL A 419 19.38 15.34 12.72
CA VAL A 419 18.04 14.73 12.65
C VAL A 419 17.86 13.85 11.42
N ILE A 420 18.49 14.18 10.29
CA ILE A 420 18.53 13.29 9.11
C ILE A 420 19.20 11.96 9.44
N LYS A 421 20.32 11.99 10.17
CA LYS A 421 21.02 10.77 10.61
C LYS A 421 20.12 9.91 11.49
N ARG A 422 19.51 10.51 12.51
CA ARG A 422 18.64 9.83 13.49
C ARG A 422 17.35 9.31 12.86
N ALA A 423 16.73 10.09 11.97
CA ALA A 423 15.55 9.66 11.22
C ALA A 423 15.82 8.41 10.36
N ASN A 424 17.01 8.33 9.76
CA ASN A 424 17.45 7.18 8.95
C ASN A 424 17.98 5.99 9.78
N ASP A 425 18.33 6.20 11.05
CA ASP A 425 18.79 5.17 11.98
C ASP A 425 17.61 4.34 12.50
N THR A 426 17.15 3.46 11.64
CA THR A 426 16.13 2.44 11.88
C THR A 426 16.32 1.33 10.84
N THR A 427 15.77 0.14 11.03
CA THR A 427 15.76 -0.89 9.97
C THR A 427 14.67 -0.63 8.91
N TYR A 428 13.68 0.18 9.26
CA TYR A 428 12.52 0.51 8.44
C TYR A 428 12.78 1.66 7.45
N GLY A 429 11.80 1.91 6.58
CA GLY A 429 11.84 2.97 5.57
C GLY A 429 10.49 3.16 4.86
N LEU A 430 9.37 3.15 5.58
CA LEU A 430 8.05 3.24 4.95
C LEU A 430 7.67 4.67 4.56
N ALA A 431 7.35 5.50 5.55
CA ALA A 431 7.01 6.91 5.36
C ALA A 431 7.80 7.84 6.30
N ALA A 432 7.81 9.13 6.01
CA ALA A 432 8.29 10.19 6.89
C ALA A 432 7.51 11.50 6.69
N GLY A 433 7.55 12.38 7.69
CA GLY A 433 6.96 13.72 7.62
C GLY A 433 7.97 14.82 7.92
N ILE A 434 7.78 15.98 7.32
CA ILE A 434 8.62 17.17 7.48
C ILE A 434 7.71 18.38 7.67
N ILE A 435 7.85 19.12 8.76
CA ILE A 435 7.10 20.35 9.03
C ILE A 435 8.09 21.52 9.10
N THR A 436 8.03 22.40 8.10
CA THR A 436 8.90 23.58 7.95
C THR A 436 8.29 24.56 6.94
N LYS A 437 8.55 25.85 7.07
CA LYS A 437 8.20 26.88 6.07
C LYS A 437 9.34 27.10 5.07
N ASN A 438 10.53 26.57 5.34
CA ASN A 438 11.71 26.75 4.52
C ASN A 438 11.80 25.68 3.41
N LEU A 439 11.66 26.12 2.15
CA LEU A 439 11.73 25.25 0.98
C LEU A 439 13.07 24.52 0.82
N ASN A 440 14.19 25.14 1.20
CA ASN A 440 15.51 24.51 1.11
C ASN A 440 15.65 23.38 2.13
N VAL A 441 15.12 23.57 3.34
CA VAL A 441 15.06 22.51 4.36
C VAL A 441 14.17 21.38 3.87
N ALA A 442 12.97 21.69 3.40
CA ALA A 442 12.02 20.70 2.88
C ALA A 442 12.64 19.85 1.76
N ASN A 443 13.28 20.47 0.77
CA ASN A 443 13.93 19.78 -0.35
C ASN A 443 15.16 18.96 0.08
N THR A 444 15.99 19.51 0.97
CA THR A 444 17.20 18.82 1.44
C THR A 444 16.84 17.59 2.26
N VAL A 445 15.93 17.75 3.23
CA VAL A 445 15.53 16.67 4.13
C VAL A 445 14.76 15.59 3.38
N SER A 446 13.78 15.96 2.54
CA SER A 446 12.98 14.97 1.79
C SER A 446 13.82 14.07 0.91
N ARG A 447 14.87 14.59 0.28
CA ARG A 447 15.81 13.83 -0.57
C ARG A 447 16.82 13.01 0.25
N SER A 448 16.97 13.30 1.54
CA SER A 448 17.95 12.66 2.42
C SER A 448 17.35 11.54 3.27
N ILE A 449 16.04 11.59 3.53
CA ILE A 449 15.35 10.53 4.26
C ILE A 449 15.11 9.32 3.35
N ARG A 450 15.47 8.13 3.85
CA ARG A 450 15.36 6.85 3.15
C ARG A 450 14.01 6.19 3.48
N ALA A 451 12.94 6.84 3.06
CA ALA A 451 11.57 6.32 3.13
C ALA A 451 10.91 6.40 1.75
N GLY A 452 9.92 5.55 1.49
CA GLY A 452 9.25 5.53 0.18
C GLY A 452 8.22 6.62 -0.01
N VAL A 453 7.66 7.17 1.07
CA VAL A 453 6.74 8.32 1.02
C VAL A 453 7.21 9.43 1.97
N ILE A 454 7.26 10.67 1.49
CA ILE A 454 7.60 11.85 2.29
C ILE A 454 6.44 12.85 2.21
N TRP A 455 5.88 13.22 3.36
CA TRP A 455 4.87 14.27 3.46
C TRP A 455 5.47 15.56 4.01
N ILE A 456 5.19 16.69 3.37
CA ILE A 456 5.71 18.01 3.76
C ILE A 456 4.54 18.88 4.19
N ASN A 457 4.53 19.34 5.45
CA ASN A 457 3.46 20.12 6.08
C ASN A 457 2.08 19.43 6.08
N CYS A 458 2.07 18.10 5.95
CA CYS A 458 0.91 17.22 6.09
C CYS A 458 1.37 15.83 6.55
N TYR A 459 0.43 14.90 6.77
CA TYR A 459 0.73 13.50 7.07
C TYR A 459 -0.45 12.61 6.67
N THR A 460 -0.19 11.33 6.38
CA THR A 460 -1.20 10.37 5.90
C THR A 460 -1.99 10.88 4.68
N ALA A 461 -1.38 11.73 3.86
CA ALA A 461 -1.96 12.26 2.63
C ALA A 461 -1.77 11.22 1.51
N PHE A 462 -2.54 10.15 1.61
CA PHE A 462 -2.62 9.13 0.57
C PHE A 462 -3.47 9.64 -0.59
N ASP A 463 -3.10 9.21 -1.79
CA ASP A 463 -3.88 9.41 -3.01
C ASP A 463 -3.73 8.16 -3.87
N VAL A 464 -4.83 7.72 -4.51
CA VAL A 464 -4.83 6.54 -5.38
C VAL A 464 -3.88 6.65 -6.57
N ASP A 465 -3.49 7.86 -6.97
CA ASP A 465 -2.51 8.12 -8.04
C ASP A 465 -1.07 8.13 -7.53
N CYS A 466 -0.85 8.25 -6.22
CA CYS A 466 0.47 8.34 -5.61
C CYS A 466 0.98 6.94 -5.20
N PRO A 467 2.09 6.44 -5.79
CA PRO A 467 2.62 5.14 -5.42
C PRO A 467 3.09 5.13 -3.97
N TYR A 468 2.65 4.12 -3.24
CA TYR A 468 2.92 3.92 -1.83
C TYR A 468 3.73 2.64 -1.64
N GLY A 469 4.83 2.72 -0.89
CA GLY A 469 5.49 1.50 -0.42
C GLY A 469 6.85 1.72 0.22
N GLY A 470 7.41 0.66 0.79
CA GLY A 470 8.60 0.73 1.64
C GLY A 470 9.96 0.86 0.95
N TYR A 471 10.94 1.33 1.72
CA TYR A 471 12.37 1.09 1.58
C TYR A 471 12.82 0.11 2.67
N LYS A 472 14.01 -0.48 2.51
CA LYS A 472 14.69 -1.29 3.55
C LYS A 472 13.80 -2.44 4.04
N MET A 473 13.65 -2.65 5.35
CA MET A 473 12.81 -3.73 5.89
C MET A 473 11.31 -3.43 5.91
N SER A 474 10.89 -2.24 5.46
CA SER A 474 9.47 -1.92 5.27
C SER A 474 8.89 -2.54 4.00
N GLY A 475 9.70 -3.26 3.23
CA GLY A 475 9.23 -4.06 2.10
C GLY A 475 9.65 -3.49 0.74
N PHE A 476 9.03 -4.01 -0.32
CA PHE A 476 9.33 -3.71 -1.71
C PHE A 476 8.14 -4.05 -2.61
N GLY A 477 8.08 -3.38 -3.75
CA GLY A 477 6.83 -3.19 -4.51
C GLY A 477 6.18 -1.86 -4.13
N ARG A 478 5.11 -1.52 -4.82
CA ARG A 478 4.31 -0.32 -4.57
C ARG A 478 2.82 -0.64 -4.67
N ASP A 479 2.05 -0.26 -3.68
CA ASP A 479 0.61 -0.15 -3.87
C ASP A 479 0.24 1.26 -4.37
N TYR A 480 -1.00 1.45 -4.83
CA TYR A 480 -1.46 2.68 -5.49
C TYR A 480 -0.66 3.09 -6.74
N GLY A 481 -1.17 4.10 -7.44
CA GLY A 481 -0.65 4.58 -8.72
C GLY A 481 -0.65 3.52 -9.81
N LEU A 482 -0.04 3.86 -10.95
CA LEU A 482 0.20 2.91 -12.04
C LEU A 482 1.29 1.88 -11.68
N ASP A 483 2.16 2.18 -10.72
CA ASP A 483 3.17 1.25 -10.20
C ASP A 483 2.55 -0.02 -9.60
N ALA A 484 1.41 0.09 -8.91
CA ALA A 484 0.67 -1.09 -8.44
C ALA A 484 0.12 -1.91 -9.60
N LEU A 485 -0.56 -1.27 -10.57
CA LEU A 485 -1.09 -1.94 -11.76
C LEU A 485 0.01 -2.71 -12.50
N ASN A 486 1.18 -2.09 -12.65
CA ASN A 486 2.33 -2.68 -13.34
C ASN A 486 2.88 -3.96 -12.70
N GLN A 487 2.66 -4.17 -11.39
CA GLN A 487 3.08 -5.41 -10.71
C GLN A 487 2.16 -6.59 -10.97
N TYR A 488 0.98 -6.37 -11.53
CA TYR A 488 0.04 -7.41 -11.94
C TYR A 488 0.14 -7.70 -13.44
N LEU A 489 1.13 -7.12 -14.12
CA LEU A 489 1.36 -7.31 -15.55
C LEU A 489 2.74 -7.94 -15.81
N GLN A 490 2.76 -8.94 -16.67
CA GLN A 490 3.96 -9.55 -17.21
C GLN A 490 4.34 -8.86 -18.53
N THR A 491 5.64 -8.54 -18.69
CA THR A 491 6.16 -8.02 -19.97
C THR A 491 6.58 -9.18 -20.85
N LYS A 492 6.05 -9.23 -22.08
CA LYS A 492 6.50 -10.17 -23.11
C LYS A 492 7.10 -9.40 -24.27
N SER A 493 8.36 -9.63 -24.59
CA SER A 493 9.00 -9.07 -25.78
C SER A 493 8.71 -9.96 -26.99
N VAL A 494 8.19 -9.36 -28.06
CA VAL A 494 7.96 -10.02 -29.35
C VAL A 494 8.84 -9.35 -30.39
N VAL A 495 9.57 -10.15 -31.17
CA VAL A 495 10.47 -9.66 -32.20
C VAL A 495 10.24 -10.45 -33.48
N THR A 496 10.10 -9.75 -34.60
CA THR A 496 10.04 -10.34 -35.93
C THR A 496 11.06 -9.66 -36.84
N PRO A 497 11.73 -10.39 -37.75
CA PRO A 497 12.51 -9.76 -38.81
C PRO A 497 11.63 -8.89 -39.70
N VAL A 498 12.21 -7.82 -40.22
CA VAL A 498 11.65 -6.98 -41.29
C VAL A 498 12.51 -7.18 -42.52
N VAL A 499 11.94 -7.81 -43.54
CA VAL A 499 12.60 -8.06 -44.82
C VAL A 499 12.31 -6.88 -45.76
N ASP A 500 13.23 -6.59 -46.68
CA ASP A 500 13.07 -5.55 -47.72
C ASP A 500 12.83 -4.13 -47.17
N SER A 501 13.42 -3.80 -46.01
CA SER A 501 13.37 -2.44 -45.49
C SER A 501 14.41 -1.56 -46.18
N PRO A 502 14.05 -0.41 -46.77
CA PRO A 502 15.03 0.54 -47.32
C PRO A 502 15.94 1.16 -46.24
N CYS A 503 15.68 0.90 -44.95
CA CYS A 503 16.46 1.38 -43.82
C CYS A 503 17.40 0.33 -43.19
N THR A 504 17.46 -0.91 -43.72
CA THR A 504 18.55 -1.82 -43.37
C THR A 504 19.81 -1.32 -44.07
N ILE A 505 20.67 -0.63 -43.32
CA ILE A 505 22.08 -0.48 -43.68
C ILE A 505 22.58 -1.91 -43.94
N GLY A 506 23.19 -2.10 -45.11
CA GLY A 506 23.47 -3.37 -45.75
C GLY A 506 23.57 -4.55 -44.79
N SER A 507 22.86 -5.62 -45.15
CA SER A 507 23.45 -6.95 -44.99
C SER A 507 24.97 -6.81 -45.20
N PHE A 508 25.76 -7.36 -44.29
CA PHE A 508 27.00 -7.94 -44.78
C PHE A 508 26.55 -8.86 -45.90
N ASP A 509 26.73 -8.41 -47.13
CA ASP A 509 26.76 -9.28 -48.28
C ASP A 509 27.92 -10.22 -47.97
N GLU A 510 27.63 -11.33 -47.30
CA GLU A 510 28.42 -12.53 -47.52
C GLU A 510 28.17 -12.85 -48.99
N ASP A 511 29.12 -12.37 -49.80
CA ASP A 511 29.32 -12.77 -51.16
C ASP A 511 29.21 -14.31 -51.20
N PRO A 512 28.27 -14.90 -51.97
CA PRO A 512 28.17 -16.36 -52.08
C PRO A 512 29.42 -17.00 -52.69
N ASP A 513 30.38 -16.19 -53.16
CA ASP A 513 31.58 -16.61 -53.89
C ASP A 513 32.88 -16.50 -53.08
N ASP A 514 32.88 -16.06 -51.81
CA ASP A 514 34.09 -16.07 -50.95
C ASP A 514 34.21 -17.35 -50.12
N SER A 515 33.93 -18.50 -50.76
CA SER A 515 34.14 -19.82 -50.19
C SER A 515 35.55 -20.36 -50.47
N THR A 516 36.60 -19.51 -50.43
CA THR A 516 37.98 -20.00 -50.46
C THR A 516 38.95 -18.96 -49.89
N HIS A 517 39.19 -18.98 -48.57
CA HIS A 517 40.53 -19.11 -47.95
C HIS A 517 40.64 -18.60 -46.49
N ILE A 518 40.95 -19.54 -45.58
CA ILE A 518 41.84 -19.40 -44.39
C ILE A 518 41.19 -18.69 -43.16
N TYR A 519 40.96 -19.32 -42.00
CA TYR A 519 41.91 -20.05 -41.12
C TYR A 519 41.21 -21.21 -40.38
N ALA A 520 41.59 -22.45 -40.70
CA ALA A 520 41.58 -23.56 -39.74
C ALA A 520 42.97 -23.63 -39.12
N GLN A 521 43.12 -23.16 -37.88
CA GLN A 521 44.33 -23.46 -37.09
C GLN A 521 44.15 -24.82 -36.44
N ASN A 522 44.79 -25.82 -37.06
CA ASN A 522 45.11 -27.10 -36.45
C ASN A 522 46.09 -26.89 -35.28
N TYR A 523 45.71 -27.32 -34.09
CA TYR A 523 46.65 -27.72 -33.04
C TYR A 523 46.53 -29.24 -32.81
N PRO A 524 47.65 -29.97 -32.69
CA PRO A 524 47.69 -31.43 -32.77
C PRO A 524 47.25 -32.12 -31.47
N THR A 525 46.48 -33.21 -31.62
CA THR A 525 46.23 -34.23 -30.59
C THR A 525 47.47 -35.12 -30.40
N PRO A 526 47.93 -35.39 -29.16
CA PRO A 526 48.91 -36.46 -28.91
C PRO A 526 48.23 -37.83 -28.83
N PRO A 527 48.94 -38.93 -29.15
CA PRO A 527 48.34 -40.25 -29.36
C PRO A 527 48.03 -40.97 -28.04
N GLY A 528 46.94 -41.74 -28.05
CA GLY A 528 46.44 -42.46 -26.88
C GLY A 528 47.26 -43.69 -26.47
N SER A 529 47.05 -44.12 -25.24
CA SER A 529 47.21 -45.52 -24.85
C SER A 529 46.12 -45.92 -23.84
N SER A 530 45.67 -47.15 -24.03
CA SER A 530 44.58 -47.87 -23.38
C SER A 530 44.80 -48.19 -21.91
N SER A 531 43.73 -48.15 -21.10
CA SER A 531 43.23 -49.24 -20.25
C SER A 531 42.33 -48.69 -19.12
N SER A 532 41.29 -49.46 -18.78
CA SER A 532 40.34 -49.25 -17.68
C SER A 532 40.73 -50.14 -16.49
N PRO A 533 39.98 -50.23 -15.37
CA PRO A 533 39.31 -49.22 -14.53
C PRO A 533 39.73 -49.36 -13.05
N THR A 534 39.52 -48.34 -12.20
CA THR A 534 39.21 -48.56 -10.75
C THR A 534 38.80 -47.26 -10.05
N VAL A 535 37.69 -47.34 -9.30
CA VAL A 535 37.25 -46.40 -8.25
C VAL A 535 37.99 -46.76 -6.96
N PRO A 536 38.38 -45.79 -6.10
CA PRO A 536 37.68 -45.72 -4.82
C PRO A 536 37.44 -44.30 -4.28
N SER A 537 36.36 -44.24 -3.50
CA SER A 537 35.92 -43.26 -2.51
C SER A 537 37.02 -42.82 -1.53
N ILE A 538 36.90 -41.61 -0.91
CA ILE A 538 36.94 -41.34 0.55
C ILE A 538 37.17 -39.85 0.93
N LEU A 539 36.30 -39.38 1.84
CA LEU A 539 36.38 -38.41 2.95
C LEU A 539 37.08 -37.01 2.89
N LEU A 540 36.29 -36.00 3.28
CA LEU A 540 36.39 -35.16 4.50
C LEU A 540 37.76 -34.93 5.18
N ALA A 541 38.17 -33.66 5.28
CA ALA A 541 38.76 -32.95 6.46
C ALA A 541 39.30 -31.56 6.00
N SER A 542 38.77 -30.42 6.43
CA SER A 542 39.10 -29.64 7.65
C SER A 542 40.59 -29.29 7.86
N HIS A 543 40.98 -28.03 7.59
CA HIS A 543 41.57 -27.09 8.58
C HIS A 543 41.99 -25.73 7.96
N PRO A 544 42.14 -24.67 8.79
CA PRO A 544 42.11 -23.27 8.37
C PRO A 544 43.51 -22.67 8.17
N SER A 545 43.60 -21.59 7.38
CA SER A 545 44.79 -20.73 7.31
C SER A 545 44.39 -19.26 7.40
N THR A 546 45.07 -18.57 8.32
CA THR A 546 45.01 -17.15 8.66
C THR A 546 45.68 -16.26 7.60
N PRO A 547 45.44 -14.93 7.62
CA PRO A 547 45.62 -14.06 6.44
C PRO A 547 47.04 -13.50 6.31
N GLY A 548 47.58 -13.54 5.09
CA GLY A 548 48.80 -12.82 4.67
C GLY A 548 48.48 -11.48 3.99
N PRO A 549 49.46 -10.55 3.93
CA PRO A 549 49.22 -9.12 3.68
C PRO A 549 49.02 -8.77 2.19
N THR A 550 48.16 -7.79 1.94
CA THR A 550 47.87 -7.17 0.65
C THR A 550 49.06 -6.41 0.05
N PRO A 551 49.34 -6.52 -1.27
CA PRO A 551 50.35 -5.72 -1.96
C PRO A 551 49.83 -4.32 -2.34
N PRO A 552 50.73 -3.33 -2.56
CA PRO A 552 50.35 -1.92 -2.72
C PRO A 552 49.81 -1.56 -4.11
N VAL A 553 48.87 -0.61 -4.12
CA VAL A 553 48.22 -0.02 -5.30
C VAL A 553 49.16 1.00 -5.98
N PRO A 554 49.32 0.98 -7.32
CA PRO A 554 50.14 1.95 -8.03
C PRO A 554 49.42 3.31 -8.24
N PRO A 555 50.15 4.43 -8.33
CA PRO A 555 49.57 5.77 -8.28
C PRO A 555 48.89 6.19 -9.60
N LEU A 556 47.75 6.88 -9.43
CA LEU A 556 46.95 7.53 -10.48
C LEU A 556 47.76 8.57 -11.27
N ARG A 557 47.94 8.35 -12.58
CA ARG A 557 48.43 9.37 -13.51
C ARG A 557 47.33 10.39 -13.80
N ARG A 558 47.64 11.67 -13.58
CA ARG A 558 46.84 12.83 -14.03
C ARG A 558 46.82 12.88 -15.55
N ALA A 559 45.63 12.75 -16.15
CA ALA A 559 45.40 13.06 -17.55
C ALA A 559 45.10 14.57 -17.69
N SER A 560 45.91 15.23 -18.51
CA SER A 560 45.78 16.63 -18.89
C SER A 560 44.68 16.81 -19.95
N TRP A 561 43.82 17.80 -19.74
CA TRP A 561 42.81 18.23 -20.70
C TRP A 561 43.47 18.97 -21.87
N ARG A 562 43.49 18.37 -23.07
CA ARG A 562 43.73 19.09 -24.32
C ARG A 562 42.39 19.57 -24.88
N LYS A 563 42.31 20.88 -25.14
CA LYS A 563 41.26 21.53 -25.93
C LYS A 563 41.40 21.12 -27.41
N SER A 564 40.30 20.73 -28.03
CA SER A 564 40.10 20.75 -29.50
C SER A 564 38.63 21.08 -29.81
N PRO A 565 38.34 21.68 -30.98
CA PRO A 565 37.23 22.63 -31.16
C PRO A 565 35.90 22.01 -31.58
N ALA A 566 34.83 22.77 -31.36
CA ALA A 566 33.44 22.44 -31.65
C ALA A 566 33.14 22.28 -33.16
N PRO A 567 32.26 21.34 -33.56
CA PRO A 567 31.60 21.38 -34.85
C PRO A 567 30.27 22.15 -34.78
N ARG A 568 30.08 23.00 -35.80
CA ARG A 568 28.89 23.81 -36.09
C ARG A 568 27.69 22.92 -36.39
N LEU A 569 26.55 23.16 -35.74
CA LEU A 569 25.25 22.68 -36.21
C LEU A 569 24.71 23.63 -37.29
N SER A 570 24.53 23.12 -38.49
CA SER A 570 23.72 23.72 -39.55
C SER A 570 22.25 23.33 -39.37
N CYS A 571 21.40 24.35 -39.37
CA CYS A 571 19.95 24.26 -39.28
C CYS A 571 19.37 24.19 -40.70
N TRP A 572 18.55 23.18 -41.00
CA TRP A 572 17.72 23.13 -42.21
C TRP A 572 16.23 23.12 -41.83
N ILE A 573 15.66 24.32 -41.91
CA ILE A 573 14.34 24.71 -42.44
C ILE A 573 13.20 23.68 -42.35
N GLN A 574 12.18 24.00 -41.55
CA GLN A 574 10.80 23.52 -41.71
C GLN A 574 9.91 24.71 -42.15
N ARG A 575 9.08 24.46 -43.17
CA ARG A 575 8.25 25.46 -43.86
C ARG A 575 7.09 25.98 -42.99
N ARG A 576 6.77 27.26 -43.25
CA ARG A 576 5.66 28.07 -42.75
C ARG A 576 4.27 27.49 -43.07
N ILE A 577 3.34 27.68 -42.14
CA ILE A 577 1.97 28.13 -42.43
C ILE A 577 1.75 29.42 -41.60
N SER A 578 1.43 30.50 -42.30
CA SER A 578 1.03 31.83 -41.83
C SER A 578 -0.33 31.80 -41.13
N SER A 579 -0.66 32.63 -40.12
CA SER A 579 -1.03 34.07 -40.20
C SER A 579 -1.38 34.58 -38.76
N PRO A 580 -1.77 35.85 -38.49
CA PRO A 580 -0.89 36.79 -37.80
C PRO A 580 -1.46 37.46 -36.51
N SER A 581 -0.57 38.25 -35.88
CA SER A 581 -0.81 39.52 -35.15
C SER A 581 -1.38 39.52 -33.73
N GLY A 582 -0.66 40.21 -32.83
CA GLY A 582 -1.21 40.76 -31.59
C GLY A 582 -0.22 40.96 -30.44
N LEU A 583 0.74 41.88 -30.58
CA LEU A 583 1.57 42.41 -29.48
C LEU A 583 0.75 43.35 -28.58
N LEU A 584 0.94 43.28 -27.25
CA LEU A 584 1.41 44.38 -26.37
C LEU A 584 1.20 44.06 -24.87
N HIS A 585 2.28 44.12 -24.10
CA HIS A 585 2.38 44.29 -22.64
C HIS A 585 2.72 45.79 -22.36
N PRO A 586 2.99 46.24 -21.12
CA PRO A 586 2.18 46.28 -19.88
C PRO A 586 2.26 47.68 -19.17
N THR A 587 1.43 47.97 -18.16
CA THR A 587 1.64 48.92 -17.03
C THR A 587 0.36 48.88 -16.17
N GLY A 588 0.28 49.14 -14.86
CA GLY A 588 1.20 49.58 -13.81
C GLY A 588 0.43 49.65 -12.48
N GLU A 589 1.17 49.46 -11.39
CA GLU A 589 1.04 49.91 -9.98
C GLU A 589 -0.29 50.31 -9.29
N LEU A 590 -0.43 49.73 -8.08
CA LEU A 590 -0.78 50.32 -6.77
C LEU A 590 -2.06 51.18 -6.62
N ASP A 591 -3.01 50.71 -5.81
CA ASP A 591 -3.48 51.50 -4.66
C ASP A 591 -4.20 50.64 -3.58
N SER A 592 -4.58 51.29 -2.50
CA SER A 592 -4.46 50.84 -1.13
C SER A 592 -5.78 50.72 -0.36
N ARG A 593 -5.73 49.86 0.68
CA ARG A 593 -6.49 49.90 1.96
C ARG A 593 -7.95 49.39 2.06
N PRO A 594 -8.38 49.03 3.29
CA PRO A 594 -9.24 47.87 3.60
C PRO A 594 -10.63 48.27 4.13
N LEU A 595 -11.45 47.26 4.50
CA LEU A 595 -12.60 47.22 5.43
C LEU A 595 -13.62 46.18 4.86
N ASP A 596 -14.48 45.46 5.56
CA ASP A 596 -14.66 44.96 6.93
C ASP A 596 -15.93 44.05 6.82
N ARG A 597 -16.03 43.00 7.64
CA ARG A 597 -17.24 42.24 8.07
C ARG A 597 -18.37 41.84 7.09
N GLY A 598 -18.76 40.56 7.17
CA GLY A 598 -20.18 40.15 7.12
C GLY A 598 -20.51 38.82 6.43
N ASP A 599 -20.60 37.73 7.21
CA ASP A 599 -21.43 36.54 6.91
C ASP A 599 -22.94 36.90 6.98
N PRO A 600 -23.91 35.99 6.65
CA PRO A 600 -23.98 34.95 5.62
C PRO A 600 -25.31 35.03 4.82
N TRP A 601 -25.44 34.28 3.71
CA TRP A 601 -26.75 34.08 3.04
C TRP A 601 -27.09 32.60 2.85
N THR A 602 -28.12 32.15 3.57
CA THR A 602 -29.04 31.09 3.20
C THR A 602 -30.12 31.64 2.26
N TRP A 603 -30.42 30.97 1.15
CA TRP A 603 -31.73 31.07 0.47
C TRP A 603 -32.16 29.72 -0.10
N ALA A 604 -33.40 29.36 0.20
CA ALA A 604 -34.17 28.30 -0.41
C ALA A 604 -35.29 28.90 -1.26
N SER A 605 -35.77 28.12 -2.26
CA SER A 605 -37.15 28.11 -2.82
C SER A 605 -37.60 29.38 -3.57
N THR A 606 -38.47 29.41 -4.60
CA THR A 606 -39.34 28.47 -5.33
C THR A 606 -40.02 29.29 -6.44
N CYS A 607 -40.37 28.66 -7.56
CA CYS A 607 -41.55 28.94 -8.42
C CYS A 607 -41.61 27.77 -9.43
N GLY A 608 -42.67 27.01 -9.66
CA GLY A 608 -44.07 27.10 -9.27
C GLY A 608 -44.97 27.07 -10.52
N ALA A 609 -45.78 25.99 -10.66
CA ALA A 609 -46.95 25.74 -11.53
C ALA A 609 -46.71 24.80 -12.76
N GLN A 610 -47.19 23.54 -12.76
CA GLN A 610 -48.58 23.01 -12.94
C GLN A 610 -49.07 23.17 -14.40
N ARG A 611 -49.57 22.19 -15.18
CA ARG A 611 -50.36 20.95 -14.96
C ARG A 611 -50.25 19.97 -16.17
N THR A 612 -50.54 18.71 -15.89
CA THR A 612 -50.66 17.42 -16.66
C THR A 612 -51.99 17.26 -17.47
N PRO A 613 -52.41 16.11 -18.10
CA PRO A 613 -51.72 14.88 -18.61
C PRO A 613 -52.21 14.25 -19.98
N SER A 614 -51.41 13.28 -20.51
CA SER A 614 -51.76 12.04 -21.28
C SER A 614 -52.08 12.09 -22.81
N PRO A 615 -52.16 10.94 -23.54
CA PRO A 615 -51.14 9.90 -23.81
C PRO A 615 -51.04 9.52 -25.33
N ASN A 616 -50.21 8.52 -25.67
CA ASN A 616 -50.08 7.80 -26.96
C ASN A 616 -49.36 8.48 -28.14
N SER A 617 -48.20 7.92 -28.55
CA SER A 617 -48.05 7.31 -29.89
C SER A 617 -46.72 6.58 -30.07
N ARG A 618 -46.80 5.50 -30.85
CA ARG A 618 -45.80 4.48 -31.24
C ARG A 618 -44.65 4.98 -32.13
N LEU A 619 -43.61 4.13 -32.21
CA LEU A 619 -42.79 3.72 -33.39
C LEU A 619 -41.67 4.65 -33.93
N HIS A 620 -40.41 4.20 -33.79
CA HIS A 620 -39.43 3.83 -34.84
C HIS A 620 -38.00 3.81 -34.23
N ARG A 621 -37.34 2.65 -34.07
CA ARG A 621 -36.37 1.98 -34.99
C ARG A 621 -35.23 2.87 -35.52
N ILE A 622 -34.01 2.49 -35.09
CA ILE A 622 -32.72 2.42 -35.83
C ILE A 622 -32.02 3.76 -36.14
N CYS A 623 -30.96 4.05 -35.38
CA CYS A 623 -29.55 3.92 -35.79
C CYS A 623 -28.66 3.91 -34.54
#